data_AF-A0A202B288-F1
#
_entry.id   AF-A0A202B288-F1
#
_cell.length_a   1.000
_cell.length_b   1.000
_cell.length_c   1.000
_cell.angle_alpha   90.00
_cell.angle_beta   90.00
_cell.angle_gamma   90.00
#
_symmetry.space_group_name_H-M   'P 1'
#
loop_
_entity.id
_entity.type
_entity.pdbx_description
1 polymer ?
#
loop_
_entity_poly.entity_id
_entity_poly.type
_entity_poly.pdbx_seq_one_letter_code
_entity_poly.pdbx_strand_id
1 'polypeptide(L)'
;MQQATISLPLGKATLTVPAEDAARILIEQFTRTSSTPAVKLPKIGELWPEQGGVYAGLMRGQSGQPDYHLIVADTEAGFVKEITWGGYEKDEPNAKSEWDGQANTLALARSDIEHPAAEWASGLEINGYADWYLPARREAALCYANVPELFEKAWYWTSAQCSPGVAWYQGFVDGYQNTYHKGNELRARAVRRFVNLSL
;
A
#
# COMPACT_ATOMS: atom_id res chain seq x y z
N MET A 1 19.56 43.98 0.70
CA MET A 1 20.19 42.66 0.49
C MET A 1 19.11 41.74 -0.07
N GLN A 2 19.40 40.96 -1.11
CA GLN A 2 18.44 39.99 -1.65
C GLN A 2 18.25 38.86 -0.64
N GLN A 3 17.01 38.56 -0.26
CA GLN A 3 16.70 37.40 0.58
C GLN A 3 16.99 36.12 -0.19
N ALA A 4 17.75 35.20 0.42
CA ALA A 4 18.01 33.89 -0.14
C ALA A 4 16.72 33.05 -0.12
N THR A 5 16.44 32.34 -1.21
CA THR A 5 15.25 31.49 -1.36
C THR A 5 15.65 30.07 -1.72
N ILE A 6 14.90 29.09 -1.21
CA ILE A 6 14.99 27.68 -1.60
C ILE A 6 13.87 27.40 -2.60
N SER A 7 14.19 26.77 -3.72
CA SER A 7 13.22 26.35 -4.73
C SER A 7 13.18 24.83 -4.82
N LEU A 8 11.98 24.27 -4.67
CA LEU A 8 11.73 22.84 -4.67
C LEU A 8 10.78 22.52 -5.83
N PRO A 9 11.21 21.73 -6.83
CA PRO A 9 10.32 21.29 -7.89
C PRO A 9 9.31 20.27 -7.35
N LEU A 10 8.03 20.49 -7.64
CA LEU A 10 6.90 19.64 -7.26
C LEU A 10 6.12 19.27 -8.53
N GLY A 11 6.62 18.27 -9.26
CA GLY A 11 6.08 17.90 -10.57
C GLY A 11 6.25 19.05 -11.57
N LYS A 12 5.13 19.59 -12.09
CA LYS A 12 5.13 20.75 -13.00
C LYS A 12 5.17 22.10 -12.27
N ALA A 13 5.02 22.12 -10.94
CA ALA A 13 5.05 23.33 -10.13
C ALA A 13 6.43 23.50 -9.46
N THR A 14 6.74 24.72 -9.03
CA THR A 14 7.91 25.00 -8.19
C THR A 14 7.44 25.73 -6.95
N LEU A 15 7.76 25.19 -5.78
CA LEU A 15 7.57 25.85 -4.51
C LEU A 15 8.82 26.67 -4.19
N THR A 16 8.67 27.98 -4.10
CA THR A 16 9.75 28.89 -3.71
C THR A 16 9.45 29.47 -2.34
N VAL A 17 10.36 29.25 -1.39
CA VAL A 17 10.22 29.72 0.00
C VAL A 17 11.48 30.47 0.44
N PRO A 18 11.35 31.50 1.29
CA PRO A 18 12.52 32.12 1.91
C PRO A 18 13.34 31.09 2.69
N ALA A 19 14.67 31.17 2.57
CA ALA A 19 15.57 30.20 3.18
C ALA A 19 15.45 30.17 4.71
N GLU A 20 15.16 31.31 5.35
CA GLU A 20 14.95 31.40 6.79
C GLU A 20 13.68 30.68 7.25
N ASP A 21 12.58 30.79 6.49
CA ASP A 21 11.33 30.09 6.79
C ASP A 21 11.50 28.58 6.60
N ALA A 22 12.18 28.17 5.53
CA ALA A 22 12.50 26.77 5.30
C ALA A 22 13.41 26.19 6.40
N ALA A 23 14.43 26.94 6.82
CA ALA A 23 15.31 26.55 7.93
C ALA A 23 14.54 26.47 9.24
N ARG A 24 13.64 27.42 9.53
CA ARG A 24 12.78 27.38 10.73
C ARG A 24 11.89 26.14 10.72
N ILE A 25 11.20 25.86 9.61
CA ILE A 25 10.33 24.67 9.47
C ILE A 25 11.13 23.38 9.66
N LEU A 26 12.32 23.28 9.06
CA LEU A 26 13.19 22.11 9.22
C LEU A 26 13.67 21.97 10.67
N ILE A 27 14.15 23.05 11.28
CA ILE A 27 14.59 23.04 12.68
C ILE A 27 13.42 22.66 13.59
N GLU A 28 12.22 23.20 13.39
CA GLU A 28 11.01 22.82 14.13
C GLU A 28 10.66 21.33 13.96
N GLN A 29 10.84 20.77 12.76
CA GLN A 29 10.64 19.33 12.53
C GLN A 29 11.71 18.47 13.24
N PHE A 30 12.97 18.89 13.23
CA PHE A 30 14.07 18.17 13.88
C PHE A 30 14.12 18.36 15.40
N THR A 31 13.63 19.49 15.92
CA THR A 31 13.59 19.80 17.36
C THR A 31 12.29 19.41 18.03
N ARG A 32 11.27 18.99 17.27
CA ARG A 32 10.18 18.20 17.83
C ARG A 32 10.77 16.93 18.42
N THR A 33 10.99 16.94 19.72
CA THR A 33 10.92 15.75 20.54
C THR A 33 9.51 15.21 20.38
N SER A 34 9.30 14.38 19.37
CA SER A 34 8.16 13.49 19.33
C SER A 34 8.31 12.54 20.51
N SER A 35 7.71 12.90 21.65
CA SER A 35 7.23 11.90 22.59
C SER A 35 6.12 11.17 21.85
N THR A 36 6.49 10.21 21.00
CA THR A 36 5.53 9.37 20.29
C THR A 36 4.73 8.67 21.39
N PRO A 37 3.42 8.92 21.51
CA PRO A 37 2.59 8.14 22.42
C PRO A 37 2.81 6.66 22.09
N ALA A 38 2.96 5.82 23.10
CA ALA A 38 3.10 4.38 22.88
C ALA A 38 1.95 3.92 21.99
N VAL A 39 2.30 3.37 20.82
CA VAL A 39 1.31 2.89 19.85
C VAL A 39 0.54 1.74 20.51
N LYS A 40 -0.73 1.98 20.86
CA LYS A 40 -1.59 0.93 21.39
C LYS A 40 -2.07 0.08 20.22
N LEU A 41 -1.50 -1.11 20.09
CA LEU A 41 -1.92 -2.06 19.06
C LEU A 41 -3.31 -2.62 19.38
N PRO A 42 -4.27 -2.55 18.44
CA PRO A 42 -5.54 -3.27 18.54
C PRO A 42 -5.33 -4.78 18.46
N LYS A 43 -6.38 -5.55 18.77
CA LYS A 43 -6.37 -6.98 18.43
C LYS A 43 -6.51 -7.15 16.92
N ILE A 44 -6.03 -8.28 16.41
CA ILE A 44 -6.30 -8.69 15.03
C ILE A 44 -7.82 -8.72 14.80
N GLY A 45 -8.28 -8.13 13.70
CA GLY A 45 -9.69 -7.99 13.34
C GLY A 45 -10.40 -6.78 13.95
N GLU A 46 -9.76 -6.04 14.87
CA GLU A 46 -10.31 -4.80 15.40
C GLU A 46 -9.93 -3.58 14.55
N LEU A 47 -10.83 -2.60 14.53
CA LEU A 47 -10.54 -1.29 13.95
C LEU A 47 -9.35 -0.64 14.65
N TRP A 48 -8.51 -0.01 13.84
CA TRP A 48 -7.41 0.84 14.28
C TRP A 48 -7.68 2.28 13.80
N PRO A 49 -8.42 3.08 14.58
CA PRO A 49 -8.82 4.43 14.17
C PRO A 49 -7.64 5.31 13.79
N GLU A 50 -6.54 5.20 14.54
CA GLU A 50 -5.31 5.96 14.31
C GLU A 50 -4.53 5.52 13.06
N GLN A 51 -4.95 4.46 12.37
CA GLN A 51 -4.37 4.00 11.10
C GLN A 51 -5.41 3.82 9.99
N GLY A 52 -6.67 4.17 10.24
CA GLY A 52 -7.73 4.28 9.23
C GLY A 52 -8.25 2.96 8.67
N GLY A 53 -8.15 1.84 9.39
CA GLY A 53 -8.70 0.56 8.92
C GLY A 53 -8.64 -0.55 9.95
N VAL A 54 -8.88 -1.80 9.52
CA VAL A 54 -8.86 -2.98 10.40
C VAL A 54 -7.46 -3.58 10.48
N TYR A 55 -6.98 -3.87 11.69
CA TYR A 55 -5.66 -4.46 11.88
C TYR A 55 -5.64 -5.95 11.51
N ALA A 56 -4.87 -6.33 10.49
CA ALA A 56 -4.74 -7.71 10.03
C ALA A 56 -3.60 -8.48 10.71
N GLY A 57 -2.56 -7.80 11.21
CA GLY A 57 -1.44 -8.44 11.89
C GLY A 57 -0.07 -7.88 11.53
N LEU A 58 0.98 -8.53 12.05
CA LEU A 58 2.37 -8.16 11.84
C LEU A 58 2.96 -8.94 10.66
N MET A 59 3.61 -8.23 9.75
CA MET A 59 4.40 -8.78 8.66
C MET A 59 5.88 -8.59 8.96
N ARG A 60 6.67 -9.63 8.68
CA ARG A 60 8.12 -9.58 8.81
C ARG A 60 8.72 -8.70 7.70
N GLY A 61 9.59 -7.76 8.08
CA GLY A 61 10.41 -7.00 7.15
C GLY A 61 11.49 -7.86 6.49
N GLN A 62 11.76 -7.62 5.20
CA GLN A 62 12.78 -8.36 4.45
C GLN A 62 14.02 -7.51 4.19
N SER A 63 15.17 -8.17 4.00
CA SER A 63 16.42 -7.50 3.61
C SER A 63 16.84 -6.36 4.56
N GLY A 64 16.61 -6.55 5.87
CA GLY A 64 16.93 -5.55 6.90
C GLY A 64 15.90 -4.44 7.06
N GLN A 65 14.81 -4.46 6.29
CA GLN A 65 13.66 -3.58 6.53
C GLN A 65 12.96 -3.95 7.85
N PRO A 66 12.35 -2.98 8.55
CA PRO A 66 11.61 -3.24 9.78
C PRO A 66 10.35 -4.06 9.51
N ASP A 67 9.88 -4.76 10.54
CA ASP A 67 8.55 -5.35 10.55
C ASP A 67 7.48 -4.25 10.43
N TYR A 68 6.33 -4.61 9.86
CA TYR A 68 5.25 -3.65 9.63
C TYR A 68 3.90 -4.26 9.97
N HIS A 69 2.99 -3.41 10.44
CA HIS A 69 1.61 -3.76 10.69
C HIS A 69 0.81 -3.61 9.39
N LEU A 70 0.04 -4.64 9.03
CA LEU A 70 -0.84 -4.62 7.88
C LEU A 70 -2.24 -4.18 8.32
N ILE A 71 -2.80 -3.21 7.61
CA ILE A 71 -4.13 -2.65 7.84
C ILE A 71 -4.98 -2.87 6.58
N VAL A 72 -6.20 -3.39 6.73
CA VAL A 72 -7.16 -3.58 5.64
C VAL A 72 -8.11 -2.39 5.63
N ALA A 73 -8.40 -1.85 4.44
CA ALA A 73 -9.38 -0.78 4.29
C ALA A 73 -10.77 -1.24 4.79
N ASP A 74 -11.41 -0.40 5.61
CA ASP A 74 -12.67 -0.68 6.31
C ASP A 74 -13.90 -0.01 5.66
N THR A 75 -13.71 0.70 4.55
CA THR A 75 -14.79 1.36 3.79
C THR A 75 -15.04 0.67 2.46
N GLU A 76 -16.21 0.93 1.87
CA GLU A 76 -16.57 0.43 0.53
C GLU A 76 -15.59 0.89 -0.56
N ALA A 77 -14.99 2.08 -0.42
CA ALA A 77 -13.99 2.58 -1.37
C ALA A 77 -12.73 1.68 -1.43
N GLY A 78 -12.44 0.97 -0.34
CA GLY A 78 -11.33 0.03 -0.23
C GLY A 78 -11.58 -1.33 -0.87
N PHE A 79 -12.70 -1.52 -1.56
CA PHE A 79 -13.07 -2.75 -2.24
C PHE A 79 -13.59 -2.48 -3.65
N VAL A 80 -13.18 -3.32 -4.59
CA VAL A 80 -13.73 -3.34 -5.95
C VAL A 80 -14.00 -4.78 -6.36
N LYS A 81 -15.19 -5.01 -6.91
CA LYS A 81 -15.68 -6.36 -7.21
C LYS A 81 -15.07 -6.96 -8.47
N GLU A 82 -14.92 -6.14 -9.50
CA GLU A 82 -14.51 -6.53 -10.84
C GLU A 82 -13.49 -5.52 -11.33
N ILE A 83 -12.22 -5.94 -11.36
CA ILE A 83 -11.12 -5.12 -11.85
C ILE A 83 -10.05 -6.02 -12.46
N THR A 84 -9.44 -5.57 -13.55
CA THR A 84 -8.34 -6.28 -14.20
C THR A 84 -7.01 -5.95 -13.52
N TRP A 85 -6.06 -6.89 -13.59
CA TRP A 85 -4.69 -6.61 -13.15
C TRP A 85 -3.93 -5.73 -14.17
N GLY A 86 -4.25 -5.84 -15.46
CA GLY A 86 -3.71 -4.99 -16.53
C GLY A 86 -2.41 -5.48 -17.16
N GLY A 87 -1.85 -4.75 -18.12
CA GLY A 87 -0.58 -5.09 -18.78
C GLY A 87 -0.44 -6.53 -19.28
N TYR A 88 -1.46 -7.03 -19.97
CA TYR A 88 -1.46 -8.38 -20.55
C TYR A 88 -0.28 -8.56 -21.53
N GLU A 89 0.41 -9.70 -21.41
CA GLU A 89 1.62 -10.05 -22.17
C GLU A 89 2.83 -9.12 -21.98
N LYS A 90 2.79 -8.22 -20.98
CA LYS A 90 3.91 -7.36 -20.61
C LYS A 90 4.54 -7.80 -19.29
N ASP A 91 5.86 -7.82 -19.27
CA ASP A 91 6.64 -8.10 -18.05
C ASP A 91 6.78 -6.82 -17.22
N GLU A 92 6.56 -6.93 -15.91
CA GLU A 92 6.75 -5.86 -14.93
C GLU A 92 7.76 -6.35 -13.89
N PRO A 93 9.07 -6.26 -14.17
CA PRO A 93 10.10 -6.87 -13.33
C PRO A 93 10.11 -6.33 -11.90
N ASN A 94 9.65 -5.09 -11.71
CA ASN A 94 9.58 -4.41 -10.41
C ASN A 94 8.29 -4.72 -9.61
N ALA A 95 7.38 -5.53 -10.17
CA ALA A 95 6.12 -5.91 -9.54
C ALA A 95 6.04 -7.41 -9.20
N LYS A 96 7.18 -8.06 -8.96
CA LYS A 96 7.29 -9.52 -8.74
C LYS A 96 7.46 -9.92 -7.28
N SER A 97 7.54 -8.96 -6.35
CA SER A 97 7.78 -9.27 -4.95
C SER A 97 6.60 -10.02 -4.34
N GLU A 98 6.84 -11.16 -3.70
CA GLU A 98 5.77 -11.85 -2.97
C GLU A 98 5.43 -11.18 -1.62
N TRP A 99 6.30 -10.27 -1.15
CA TRP A 99 6.26 -9.74 0.22
C TRP A 99 5.99 -8.24 0.30
N ASP A 100 6.18 -7.51 -0.80
CA ASP A 100 6.13 -6.06 -0.79
C ASP A 100 5.06 -5.52 -1.74
N GLY A 101 3.81 -5.52 -1.27
CA GLY A 101 2.68 -5.03 -2.06
C GLY A 101 2.76 -3.54 -2.35
N GLN A 102 3.32 -2.76 -1.42
CA GLN A 102 3.49 -1.32 -1.59
C GLN A 102 4.48 -1.03 -2.72
N ALA A 103 5.64 -1.68 -2.74
CA ALA A 103 6.63 -1.49 -3.80
C ALA A 103 6.11 -1.97 -5.17
N ASN A 104 5.46 -3.14 -5.21
CA ASN A 104 4.86 -3.65 -6.44
C ASN A 104 3.79 -2.69 -6.97
N THR A 105 2.84 -2.27 -6.13
CA THR A 105 1.74 -1.39 -6.52
C THR A 105 2.26 -0.04 -6.99
N LEU A 106 3.27 0.51 -6.32
CA LEU A 106 3.92 1.74 -6.75
C LEU A 106 4.62 1.59 -8.11
N ALA A 107 5.27 0.45 -8.36
CA ALA A 107 5.90 0.18 -9.64
C ALA A 107 4.86 0.10 -10.77
N LEU A 108 3.76 -0.63 -10.53
CA LEU A 108 2.67 -0.78 -11.49
C LEU A 108 1.97 0.56 -11.78
N ALA A 109 1.64 1.33 -10.75
CA ALA A 109 0.98 2.64 -10.90
C ALA A 109 1.87 3.71 -11.57
N ARG A 110 3.18 3.46 -11.67
CA ARG A 110 4.14 4.32 -12.37
C ARG A 110 4.57 3.75 -13.73
N SER A 111 4.04 2.59 -14.12
CA SER A 111 4.34 2.00 -15.42
C SER A 111 3.71 2.83 -16.54
N ASP A 112 4.32 2.78 -17.73
CA ASP A 112 3.70 3.30 -18.96
C ASP A 112 2.59 2.36 -19.47
N ILE A 113 2.38 1.22 -18.80
CA ILE A 113 1.35 0.22 -19.09
C ILE A 113 0.24 0.34 -18.05
N GLU A 114 -1.01 0.31 -18.50
CA GLU A 114 -2.17 0.40 -17.60
C GLU A 114 -2.31 -0.84 -16.70
N HIS A 115 -2.45 -0.58 -15.41
CA HIS A 115 -2.65 -1.57 -14.35
C HIS A 115 -3.81 -1.17 -13.44
N PRO A 116 -5.08 -1.37 -13.88
CA PRO A 116 -6.25 -0.80 -13.22
C PRO A 116 -6.34 -1.12 -11.72
N ALA A 117 -6.07 -2.36 -11.30
CA ALA A 117 -6.09 -2.73 -9.89
C ALA A 117 -5.03 -1.99 -9.04
N ALA A 118 -3.85 -1.73 -9.58
CA ALA A 118 -2.78 -1.03 -8.88
C ALA A 118 -3.02 0.49 -8.85
N GLU A 119 -3.44 1.05 -9.98
CA GLU A 119 -3.84 2.47 -10.10
C GLU A 119 -5.02 2.80 -9.19
N TRP A 120 -6.04 1.95 -9.16
CA TRP A 120 -7.16 2.06 -8.23
C TRP A 120 -6.66 2.12 -6.80
N ALA A 121 -5.89 1.11 -6.35
CA ALA A 121 -5.46 1.03 -4.95
C ALA A 121 -4.58 2.23 -4.55
N SER A 122 -3.65 2.64 -5.42
CA SER A 122 -2.75 3.78 -5.18
C SER A 122 -3.43 5.15 -5.25
N GLY A 123 -4.58 5.26 -5.91
CA GLY A 123 -5.37 6.47 -5.99
C GLY A 123 -6.37 6.67 -4.85
N LEU A 124 -6.48 5.72 -3.92
CA LEU A 124 -7.45 5.80 -2.82
C LEU A 124 -7.02 6.80 -1.74
N GLU A 125 -8.00 7.56 -1.27
CA GLU A 125 -7.92 8.30 -0.01
C GLU A 125 -9.04 7.80 0.91
N ILE A 126 -8.67 7.10 1.99
CA ILE A 126 -9.60 6.50 2.94
C ILE A 126 -9.19 6.90 4.35
N ASN A 127 -10.14 7.42 5.12
CA ASN A 127 -9.94 7.84 6.51
C ASN A 127 -8.74 8.81 6.69
N GLY A 128 -8.45 9.64 5.69
CA GLY A 128 -7.34 10.60 5.69
C GLY A 128 -5.96 10.02 5.31
N TYR A 129 -5.91 8.77 4.83
CA TYR A 129 -4.69 8.11 4.35
C TYR A 129 -4.74 7.90 2.84
N ALA A 130 -3.61 8.16 2.17
CA ALA A 130 -3.45 8.07 0.71
C ALA A 130 -2.31 7.11 0.27
N ASP A 131 -1.84 6.26 1.18
CA ASP A 131 -0.77 5.28 1.01
C ASP A 131 -1.32 3.84 0.93
N TRP A 132 -2.54 3.70 0.40
CA TRP A 132 -3.18 2.43 0.13
C TRP A 132 -2.56 1.73 -1.09
N TYR A 133 -2.57 0.40 -1.08
CA TYR A 133 -1.97 -0.40 -2.13
C TYR A 133 -2.64 -1.78 -2.25
N LEU A 134 -2.37 -2.47 -3.35
CA LEU A 134 -2.84 -3.84 -3.57
C LEU A 134 -1.89 -4.80 -2.82
N PRO A 135 -2.38 -5.71 -1.97
CA PRO A 135 -1.49 -6.57 -1.18
C PRO A 135 -0.64 -7.47 -2.08
N ALA A 136 0.62 -7.72 -1.68
CA ALA A 136 1.40 -8.79 -2.27
C ALA A 136 0.86 -10.16 -1.83
N ARG A 137 1.35 -11.21 -2.50
CA ARG A 137 0.92 -12.59 -2.27
C ARG A 137 0.95 -13.01 -0.80
N ARG A 138 1.99 -12.64 -0.04
CA ARG A 138 2.13 -13.02 1.38
C ARG A 138 1.31 -12.14 2.32
N GLU A 139 1.12 -10.87 1.98
CA GLU A 139 0.19 -9.98 2.70
C GLU A 139 -1.26 -10.49 2.54
N ALA A 140 -1.66 -10.91 1.34
CA ALA A 140 -2.98 -11.50 1.09
C ALA A 140 -3.19 -12.82 1.86
N ALA A 141 -2.14 -13.64 1.99
CA ALA A 141 -2.18 -14.85 2.81
C ALA A 141 -2.36 -14.54 4.31
N LEU A 142 -1.72 -13.47 4.82
CA LEU A 142 -1.97 -12.99 6.19
C LEU A 142 -3.42 -12.57 6.37
N CYS A 143 -3.98 -11.82 5.42
CA CYS A 143 -5.39 -11.43 5.44
C CYS A 143 -6.32 -12.65 5.49
N TYR A 144 -6.06 -13.68 4.68
CA TYR A 144 -6.83 -14.93 4.73
C TYR A 144 -6.72 -15.66 6.08
N ALA A 145 -5.53 -15.68 6.68
CA ALA A 145 -5.32 -16.36 7.95
C ALA A 145 -6.00 -15.65 9.13
N ASN A 146 -5.98 -14.31 9.12
CA ASN A 146 -6.28 -13.51 10.30
C ASN A 146 -7.61 -12.78 10.26
N VAL A 147 -8.05 -12.35 9.08
CA VAL A 147 -9.26 -11.55 8.88
C VAL A 147 -10.08 -11.98 7.64
N PRO A 148 -10.30 -13.30 7.40
CA PRO A 148 -11.00 -13.78 6.22
C PRO A 148 -12.48 -13.35 6.14
N GLU A 149 -13.04 -12.85 7.24
CA GLU A 149 -14.39 -12.28 7.33
C GLU A 149 -14.53 -10.90 6.68
N LEU A 150 -13.41 -10.18 6.46
CA LEU A 150 -13.41 -8.90 5.73
C LEU A 150 -13.48 -9.06 4.21
N PHE A 151 -13.47 -10.30 3.73
CA PHE A 151 -13.40 -10.64 2.31
C PHE A 151 -14.57 -11.53 1.92
N GLU A 152 -15.13 -11.27 0.74
CA GLU A 152 -16.10 -12.19 0.15
C GLU A 152 -15.42 -13.53 -0.16
N LYS A 153 -16.20 -14.62 -0.15
CA LYS A 153 -15.71 -15.96 -0.52
C LYS A 153 -15.50 -16.09 -2.03
N ALA A 154 -14.42 -15.48 -2.51
CA ALA A 154 -14.07 -15.34 -3.93
C ALA A 154 -12.55 -15.18 -4.12
N TRP A 155 -12.13 -14.86 -5.35
CA TRP A 155 -10.72 -14.65 -5.73
C TRP A 155 -10.37 -13.16 -5.77
N TYR A 156 -9.22 -12.80 -5.18
CA TYR A 156 -8.73 -11.43 -5.09
C TYR A 156 -7.35 -11.30 -5.72
N TRP A 157 -7.16 -10.30 -6.56
CA TRP A 157 -5.85 -9.96 -7.11
C TRP A 157 -4.86 -9.63 -6.00
N THR A 158 -3.61 -10.01 -6.24
CA THR A 158 -2.45 -9.49 -5.51
C THR A 158 -1.63 -8.61 -6.45
N SER A 159 -0.74 -7.79 -5.91
CA SER A 159 0.17 -6.96 -6.71
C SER A 159 1.29 -7.74 -7.39
N ALA A 160 1.46 -9.03 -7.08
CA ALA A 160 2.61 -9.81 -7.54
C ALA A 160 2.34 -10.39 -8.94
N GLN A 161 3.12 -9.95 -9.92
CA GLN A 161 3.19 -10.56 -11.23
C GLN A 161 3.88 -11.93 -11.13
N CYS A 162 3.34 -12.94 -11.82
CA CYS A 162 4.01 -14.24 -11.97
C CYS A 162 4.74 -14.34 -13.32
N SER A 163 4.12 -13.85 -14.39
CA SER A 163 4.70 -13.83 -15.73
C SER A 163 4.07 -12.71 -16.57
N PRO A 164 4.50 -12.50 -17.82
CA PRO A 164 3.88 -11.50 -18.69
C PRO A 164 2.37 -11.69 -18.90
N GLY A 165 1.86 -12.93 -18.88
CA GLY A 165 0.44 -13.22 -19.11
C GLY A 165 -0.42 -13.31 -17.85
N VAL A 166 0.17 -13.61 -16.69
CA VAL A 166 -0.58 -13.94 -15.47
C VAL A 166 -0.04 -13.25 -14.21
N ALA A 167 -0.94 -12.97 -13.26
CA ALA A 167 -0.63 -12.43 -11.94
C ALA A 167 -1.19 -13.34 -10.84
N TRP A 168 -0.64 -13.23 -9.63
CA TRP A 168 -1.07 -14.01 -8.47
C TRP A 168 -2.39 -13.49 -7.91
N TYR A 169 -3.25 -14.41 -7.45
CA TYR A 169 -4.45 -14.13 -6.69
C TYR A 169 -4.52 -14.97 -5.40
N GLN A 170 -5.30 -14.51 -4.44
CA GLN A 170 -5.68 -15.23 -3.22
C GLN A 170 -7.15 -15.64 -3.29
N GLY A 171 -7.44 -16.92 -3.09
CA GLY A 171 -8.79 -17.43 -2.86
C GLY A 171 -9.18 -17.32 -1.39
N PHE A 172 -10.30 -16.68 -1.09
CA PHE A 172 -10.84 -16.55 0.27
C PHE A 172 -11.89 -17.62 0.63
N VAL A 173 -12.16 -18.54 -0.29
CA VAL A 173 -13.02 -19.72 -0.09
C VAL A 173 -12.29 -20.78 0.73
N ASP A 174 -11.06 -21.11 0.34
CA ASP A 174 -10.28 -22.25 0.85
C ASP A 174 -8.81 -21.90 1.17
N GLY A 175 -8.39 -20.65 0.91
CA GLY A 175 -7.02 -20.19 1.15
C GLY A 175 -6.05 -20.48 0.01
N TYR A 176 -6.51 -21.09 -1.08
CA TYR A 176 -5.66 -21.45 -2.20
C TYR A 176 -5.10 -20.20 -2.90
N GLN A 177 -3.84 -20.29 -3.37
CA GLN A 177 -3.18 -19.25 -4.17
C GLN A 177 -2.76 -19.84 -5.52
N ASN A 178 -3.08 -19.13 -6.59
CA ASN A 178 -2.67 -19.48 -7.94
C ASN A 178 -2.55 -18.21 -8.78
N THR A 179 -2.35 -18.39 -10.08
CA THR A 179 -2.22 -17.32 -11.05
C THR A 179 -3.40 -17.33 -12.00
N TYR A 180 -3.72 -16.16 -12.54
CA TYR A 180 -4.80 -16.01 -13.50
C TYR A 180 -4.46 -14.95 -14.55
N HIS A 181 -5.16 -15.01 -15.69
CA HIS A 181 -4.91 -14.09 -16.80
C HIS A 181 -5.15 -12.65 -16.37
N LYS A 182 -4.16 -11.78 -16.60
CA LYS A 182 -4.21 -10.38 -16.13
C LYS A 182 -5.33 -9.54 -16.74
N GLY A 183 -5.82 -9.95 -17.91
CA GLY A 183 -6.95 -9.33 -18.60
C GLY A 183 -8.31 -9.75 -18.04
N ASN A 184 -8.36 -10.73 -17.14
CA ASN A 184 -9.61 -11.13 -16.50
C ASN A 184 -9.89 -10.25 -15.28
N GLU A 185 -11.16 -10.17 -14.90
CA GLU A 185 -11.60 -9.39 -13.75
C GLU A 185 -11.68 -10.27 -12.52
N LEU A 186 -10.99 -9.87 -11.45
CA LEU A 186 -11.16 -10.41 -10.11
C LEU A 186 -11.49 -9.27 -9.15
N ARG A 187 -11.62 -9.58 -7.86
CA ARG A 187 -11.78 -8.57 -6.82
C ARG A 187 -10.44 -7.96 -6.45
N ALA A 188 -10.47 -6.75 -5.91
CA ALA A 188 -9.33 -6.20 -5.19
C ALA A 188 -9.81 -5.57 -3.88
N ARG A 189 -8.95 -5.65 -2.86
CA ARG A 189 -9.17 -5.01 -1.56
C ARG A 189 -7.87 -4.34 -1.15
N ALA A 190 -7.95 -3.06 -0.84
CA ALA A 190 -6.80 -2.25 -0.52
C ALA A 190 -6.30 -2.55 0.89
N VAL A 191 -4.98 -2.53 1.04
CA VAL A 191 -4.28 -2.61 2.32
C VAL A 191 -3.34 -1.43 2.45
N ARG A 192 -2.90 -1.18 3.68
CA ARG A 192 -1.93 -0.18 4.04
C ARG A 192 -0.93 -0.80 5.02
N ARG A 193 0.27 -0.25 5.08
CA ARG A 193 1.29 -0.65 6.06
C ARG A 193 1.62 0.49 7.00
N PHE A 194 1.83 0.13 8.26
CA PHE A 194 2.35 1.03 9.28
C PHE A 194 3.61 0.45 9.88
N VAL A 195 4.72 1.18 9.77
CA VAL A 195 5.99 0.83 10.40
C VAL A 195 6.10 1.61 11.70
N ASN A 196 6.22 0.89 12.81
CA ASN A 196 6.48 1.53 14.09
C ASN A 196 7.99 1.72 14.28
N LEU A 197 8.49 2.93 14.07
CA LEU A 197 9.92 3.27 14.17
C LEU A 197 10.40 3.52 15.62
N SER A 198 9.61 3.17 16.64
CA SER A 198 9.93 3.40 18.05
C SER A 198 10.61 2.22 18.76
N LEU A 199 11.19 1.27 18.01
CA LEU A 199 11.92 0.12 18.52
C LEU A 199 13.37 0.09 18.01
#